data_AF-A0A2N7BXR9-F1
#
_entry.id   AF-A0A2N7BXR9-F1
#
_cell.length_a   1.000
_cell.length_b   1.000
_cell.length_c   1.000
_cell.angle_alpha   90.00
_cell.angle_beta   90.00
_cell.angle_gamma   90.00
#
_symmetry.space_group_name_H-M   'P 1'
#
loop_
_entity.id
_entity.type
_entity.pdbx_description
1 polymer ?
#
loop_
_entity_poly.entity_id
_entity_poly.type
_entity_poly.pdbx_seq_one_letter_code
_entity_poly.pdbx_strand_id
1 'polypeptide(L)'
;MKLTSSLDSLLASSLSIEKKQQALIELMINAYQPQERTALFQTVTDYRRRLLESFFPEHQNKSLSVLFELMDYRDLIQRYPSALSKEMALLEAAAGQCYMHWLDFWCECEIAAIKAKSPLDVSSLPYIDLPIKDSAYYGAIIEQIEDDPLVVQTPSHPQRMPIGDAIALSNLEVFIKGEKWFEMLPLLHLSQTGKHFILLKHPIDEAFPTLVSSALIQGWSKNETWLSYAPPFSNEQWQYCLPKHGYDELAGLQLFTPSTLSKCYSLPEFDNQFQLQLSDTQSICEVLRLTVSGNTQQKLYFLYLAQKELMSVLHQVGYKIGFTIIEQPFMLQFYQTIDPKAYFHSGYCELNDDGTTIYRGFWNFELMVKVFNDTDFRRYKHAVREIRKLSSVEKPSSVKKDEHV
;
A
#
# COMPACT_ATOMS: atom_id res chain seq x y z
N MET A 1 -4.69 -16.95 32.24
CA MET A 1 -5.89 -17.31 33.04
C MET A 1 -7.00 -16.25 33.02
N LYS A 2 -6.70 -14.93 33.05
CA LYS A 2 -7.73 -13.86 32.94
C LYS A 2 -8.27 -13.62 31.52
N LEU A 3 -7.46 -13.84 30.48
CA LEU A 3 -7.87 -13.56 29.10
C LEU A 3 -8.90 -14.58 28.58
N THR A 4 -8.63 -15.88 28.76
CA THR A 4 -9.54 -16.97 28.37
C THR A 4 -10.94 -16.80 28.96
N SER A 5 -11.05 -16.50 30.26
CA SER A 5 -12.35 -16.26 30.90
C SER A 5 -13.05 -14.99 30.39
N SER A 6 -12.29 -13.95 30.04
CA SER A 6 -12.83 -12.72 29.46
C SER A 6 -13.36 -12.96 28.04
N LEU A 7 -12.64 -13.76 27.23
CA LEU A 7 -13.08 -14.17 25.90
C LEU A 7 -14.32 -15.06 25.96
N ASP A 8 -14.36 -16.05 26.87
CA ASP A 8 -15.54 -16.88 27.10
C ASP A 8 -16.75 -16.03 27.50
N SER A 9 -16.55 -15.06 28.41
CA SER A 9 -17.60 -14.11 28.80
C SER A 9 -18.07 -13.24 27.64
N LEU A 10 -17.16 -12.78 26.78
CA LEU A 10 -17.49 -11.96 25.63
C LEU A 10 -18.30 -12.73 24.58
N LEU A 11 -17.88 -13.97 24.30
CA LEU A 11 -18.56 -14.90 23.39
C LEU A 11 -19.98 -15.22 23.88
N ALA A 12 -20.15 -15.44 25.19
CA ALA A 12 -21.45 -15.70 25.80
C ALA A 12 -22.34 -14.46 25.96
N SER A 13 -21.79 -13.26 25.77
CA SER A 13 -22.53 -12.02 26.00
C SER A 13 -23.56 -11.75 24.88
N SER A 14 -24.68 -11.13 25.27
CA SER A 14 -25.73 -10.62 24.36
C SER A 14 -25.48 -9.17 23.91
N LEU A 15 -24.23 -8.68 24.03
CA LEU A 15 -23.84 -7.35 23.59
C LEU A 15 -24.04 -7.20 22.07
N SER A 16 -24.31 -5.96 21.62
CA SER A 16 -24.32 -5.64 20.19
C SER A 16 -22.93 -5.88 19.59
N ILE A 17 -22.87 -6.07 18.26
CA ILE A 17 -21.61 -6.35 17.55
C ILE A 17 -20.59 -5.25 17.81
N GLU A 18 -21.01 -3.98 17.79
CA GLU A 18 -20.13 -2.82 17.99
C GLU A 18 -19.52 -2.83 19.41
N LYS A 19 -20.32 -3.14 20.42
CA LYS A 19 -19.84 -3.26 21.81
C LYS A 19 -18.90 -4.44 21.98
N LYS A 20 -19.16 -5.56 21.28
CA LYS A 20 -18.25 -6.72 21.30
C LYS A 20 -16.93 -6.40 20.61
N GLN A 21 -16.96 -5.72 19.46
CA GLN A 21 -15.77 -5.26 18.75
C GLN A 21 -14.90 -4.40 19.65
N GLN A 22 -15.48 -3.37 20.28
CA GLN A 22 -14.75 -2.48 21.18
C GLN A 22 -14.13 -3.26 22.35
N ALA A 23 -14.92 -4.08 23.05
CA ALA A 23 -14.42 -4.88 24.16
C ALA A 23 -13.31 -5.86 23.74
N LEU A 24 -13.42 -6.46 22.55
CA LEU A 24 -12.41 -7.38 22.03
C LEU A 24 -11.10 -6.66 21.73
N ILE A 25 -11.16 -5.50 21.08
CA ILE A 25 -10.00 -4.65 20.79
C ILE A 25 -9.33 -4.21 22.11
N GLU A 26 -10.11 -3.72 23.07
CA GLU A 26 -9.59 -3.30 24.38
C GLU A 26 -8.92 -4.46 25.13
N LEU A 27 -9.51 -5.66 25.09
CA LEU A 27 -8.89 -6.86 25.66
C LEU A 27 -7.54 -7.16 25.00
N MET A 28 -7.45 -7.08 23.67
CA MET A 28 -6.21 -7.35 22.94
C MET A 28 -5.11 -6.34 23.22
N ILE A 29 -5.44 -5.05 23.18
CA ILE A 29 -4.47 -3.96 23.42
C ILE A 29 -3.92 -4.03 24.86
N ASN A 30 -4.78 -4.36 25.83
CA ASN A 30 -4.37 -4.44 27.23
C ASN A 30 -3.62 -5.75 27.58
N ALA A 31 -3.87 -6.84 26.84
CA ALA A 31 -3.30 -8.15 27.14
C ALA A 31 -1.92 -8.39 26.49
N TYR A 32 -1.63 -7.77 25.35
CA TYR A 32 -0.43 -8.06 24.56
C TYR A 32 0.34 -6.81 24.16
N GLN A 33 1.66 -6.88 24.27
CA GLN A 33 2.56 -5.90 23.66
C GLN A 33 2.49 -5.98 22.13
N PRO A 34 2.89 -4.92 21.40
CA PRO A 34 2.80 -4.89 19.94
C PRO A 34 3.42 -6.12 19.24
N GLN A 35 4.63 -6.53 19.65
CA GLN A 35 5.32 -7.68 19.05
C GLN A 35 4.61 -9.01 19.32
N GLU A 36 4.10 -9.20 20.54
CA GLU A 36 3.35 -10.40 20.92
C GLU A 36 2.04 -10.48 20.14
N ARG A 37 1.37 -9.33 19.99
CA ARG A 37 0.13 -9.20 19.24
C ARG A 37 0.35 -9.49 17.75
N THR A 38 1.39 -8.95 17.13
CA THR A 38 1.77 -9.26 15.74
C THR A 38 2.06 -10.76 15.57
N ALA A 39 2.84 -11.36 16.45
CA ALA A 39 3.15 -12.80 16.38
C ALA A 39 1.90 -13.67 16.50
N LEU A 40 0.98 -13.30 17.40
CA LEU A 40 -0.31 -13.97 17.56
C LEU A 40 -1.15 -13.86 16.27
N PHE A 41 -1.30 -12.65 15.73
CA PHE A 41 -2.10 -12.41 14.53
C PHE A 41 -1.54 -13.14 13.32
N GLN A 42 -0.22 -13.12 13.16
CA GLN A 42 0.47 -13.84 12.09
C GLN A 42 0.27 -15.35 12.21
N THR A 43 0.38 -15.91 13.41
CA THR A 43 0.25 -17.36 13.64
C THR A 43 -1.13 -17.88 13.20
N VAL A 44 -2.21 -17.17 13.56
CA VAL A 44 -3.56 -17.53 13.16
C VAL A 44 -3.75 -17.35 11.65
N THR A 45 -3.22 -16.26 11.09
CA THR A 45 -3.26 -15.98 9.65
C THR A 45 -2.60 -17.10 8.84
N ASP A 46 -1.36 -17.49 9.19
CA ASP A 46 -0.61 -18.53 8.48
C ASP A 46 -1.24 -19.91 8.62
N TYR A 47 -1.90 -20.17 9.75
CA TYR A 47 -2.68 -21.39 9.92
C TYR A 47 -3.87 -21.43 8.94
N ARG A 48 -4.66 -20.36 8.89
CA ARG A 48 -5.86 -20.30 8.05
C ARG A 48 -5.56 -20.19 6.57
N ARG A 49 -4.53 -19.43 6.21
CA ARG A 49 -4.01 -19.35 4.85
C ARG A 49 -3.67 -20.75 4.32
N ARG A 50 -2.83 -21.52 5.02
CA ARG A 50 -2.45 -22.89 4.61
C ARG A 50 -3.67 -23.82 4.48
N LEU A 51 -4.64 -23.69 5.39
CA LEU A 51 -5.88 -24.46 5.32
C LEU A 51 -6.69 -24.11 4.08
N LEU A 52 -6.90 -22.82 3.80
CA LEU A 52 -7.63 -22.34 2.64
C LEU A 52 -6.92 -22.72 1.33
N GLU A 53 -5.59 -22.55 1.25
CA GLU A 53 -4.77 -23.00 0.12
C GLU A 53 -4.90 -24.52 -0.12
N SER A 54 -5.05 -25.32 0.94
CA SER A 54 -5.26 -26.77 0.79
C SER A 54 -6.65 -27.15 0.25
N PHE A 55 -7.66 -26.31 0.51
CA PHE A 55 -9.02 -26.51 0.00
C PHE A 55 -9.22 -25.92 -1.39
N PHE A 56 -8.51 -24.84 -1.70
CA PHE A 56 -8.60 -24.08 -2.95
C PHE A 56 -7.21 -23.84 -3.55
N PRO A 57 -6.51 -24.90 -4.04
CA PRO A 57 -5.14 -24.78 -4.55
C PRO A 57 -5.00 -23.80 -5.72
N GLU A 58 -6.06 -23.62 -6.51
CA GLU A 58 -6.11 -22.65 -7.60
C GLU A 58 -6.02 -21.18 -7.13
N HIS A 59 -6.26 -20.92 -5.85
CA HIS A 59 -6.17 -19.59 -5.24
C HIS A 59 -4.84 -19.34 -4.50
N GLN A 60 -3.86 -20.25 -4.55
CA GLN A 60 -2.61 -20.14 -3.76
C GLN A 60 -1.76 -18.89 -4.06
N ASN A 61 -1.89 -18.32 -5.26
CA ASN A 61 -1.16 -17.13 -5.68
C ASN A 61 -2.03 -15.87 -5.65
N LYS A 62 -3.28 -15.96 -5.17
CA LYS A 62 -4.20 -14.83 -5.06
C LYS A 62 -3.90 -14.02 -3.80
N SER A 63 -4.43 -12.81 -3.75
CA SER A 63 -4.34 -11.96 -2.56
C SER A 63 -5.02 -12.58 -1.34
N LEU A 64 -4.57 -12.19 -0.15
CA LEU A 64 -5.15 -12.60 1.13
C LEU A 64 -6.61 -12.18 1.26
N SER A 65 -7.00 -11.05 0.68
CA SER A 65 -8.40 -10.62 0.65
C SER A 65 -9.27 -11.62 -0.11
N VAL A 66 -8.84 -12.06 -1.30
CA VAL A 66 -9.55 -13.09 -2.06
C VAL A 66 -9.59 -14.39 -1.28
N LEU A 67 -8.46 -14.85 -0.75
CA LEU A 67 -8.35 -16.12 -0.07
C LEU A 67 -9.26 -16.20 1.18
N PHE A 68 -9.26 -15.16 2.02
CA PHE A 68 -10.06 -15.13 3.25
C PHE A 68 -11.55 -14.84 3.01
N GLU A 69 -11.94 -14.46 1.80
CA GLU A 69 -13.34 -14.27 1.39
C GLU A 69 -13.92 -15.46 0.61
N LEU A 70 -13.14 -16.51 0.32
CA LEU A 70 -13.61 -17.73 -0.37
C LEU A 70 -14.73 -18.47 0.37
N MET A 71 -14.81 -18.29 1.68
CA MET A 71 -15.81 -18.88 2.55
C MET A 71 -16.10 -17.92 3.70
N ASP A 72 -17.36 -17.88 4.15
CA ASP A 72 -17.71 -17.16 5.36
C ASP A 72 -16.81 -17.59 6.52
N TYR A 73 -16.15 -16.61 7.15
CA TYR A 73 -15.09 -16.90 8.11
C TYR A 73 -15.62 -17.63 9.35
N ARG A 74 -16.87 -17.36 9.74
CA ARG A 74 -17.51 -18.06 10.87
C ARG A 74 -17.77 -19.51 10.52
N ASP A 75 -18.27 -19.78 9.32
CA ASP A 75 -18.44 -21.14 8.80
C ASP A 75 -17.10 -21.89 8.73
N LEU A 76 -16.04 -21.24 8.26
CA LEU A 76 -14.68 -21.81 8.21
C LEU A 76 -14.22 -22.26 9.61
N ILE A 77 -14.35 -21.39 10.63
CA ILE A 77 -13.94 -21.72 12.00
C ILE A 77 -14.79 -22.86 12.59
N GLN A 78 -16.10 -22.87 12.32
CA GLN A 78 -17.01 -23.89 12.86
C GLN A 78 -16.79 -25.27 12.24
N ARG A 79 -16.64 -25.34 10.91
CA ARG A 79 -16.44 -26.60 10.18
C ARG A 79 -15.03 -27.14 10.37
N TYR A 80 -14.05 -26.26 10.50
CA TYR A 80 -12.64 -26.60 10.64
C TYR A 80 -12.04 -25.88 11.86
N PRO A 81 -12.30 -26.38 13.08
CA PRO A 81 -11.76 -25.79 14.29
C PRO A 81 -10.24 -25.75 14.29
N SER A 82 -9.68 -24.66 14.82
CA SER A 82 -8.22 -24.47 14.87
C SER A 82 -7.55 -25.49 15.80
N ALA A 83 -6.41 -26.03 15.34
CA ALA A 83 -5.52 -26.85 16.18
C ALA A 83 -4.54 -26.01 17.01
N LEU A 84 -4.64 -24.68 16.96
CA LEU A 84 -3.83 -23.75 17.76
C LEU A 84 -4.23 -23.80 19.25
N SER A 85 -3.56 -22.99 20.07
CA SER A 85 -3.85 -22.92 21.50
C SER A 85 -5.31 -22.56 21.77
N LYS A 86 -5.87 -23.02 22.89
CA LYS A 86 -7.25 -22.71 23.31
C LYS A 86 -7.52 -21.20 23.31
N GLU A 87 -6.54 -20.42 23.73
CA GLU A 87 -6.62 -18.95 23.76
C GLU A 87 -6.77 -18.37 22.34
N MET A 88 -5.92 -18.79 21.40
CA MET A 88 -6.00 -18.36 20.00
C MET A 88 -7.32 -18.79 19.34
N ALA A 89 -7.78 -20.01 19.60
CA ALA A 89 -9.05 -20.51 19.06
C ALA A 89 -10.26 -19.71 19.59
N LEU A 90 -10.27 -19.35 20.88
CA LEU A 90 -11.33 -18.51 21.45
C LEU A 90 -11.30 -17.08 20.92
N LEU A 91 -10.11 -16.52 20.77
CA LEU A 91 -9.92 -15.19 20.19
C LEU A 91 -10.39 -15.16 18.74
N GLU A 92 -10.00 -16.14 17.93
CA GLU A 92 -10.46 -16.30 16.55
C GLU A 92 -11.98 -16.44 16.48
N ALA A 93 -12.59 -17.24 17.36
CA ALA A 93 -14.04 -17.37 17.43
C ALA A 93 -14.72 -16.05 17.79
N ALA A 94 -14.15 -15.26 18.72
CA ALA A 94 -14.68 -13.95 19.08
C ALA A 94 -14.58 -12.97 17.91
N ALA A 95 -13.47 -12.99 17.17
CA ALA A 95 -13.28 -12.21 15.96
C ALA A 95 -14.30 -12.60 14.87
N GLY A 96 -14.51 -13.88 14.60
CA GLY A 96 -15.50 -14.36 13.60
C GLY A 96 -16.97 -14.10 13.97
N GLN A 97 -17.27 -13.72 15.21
CA GLN A 97 -18.60 -13.20 15.56
C GLN A 97 -18.79 -11.72 15.19
N CYS A 98 -17.69 -10.97 15.06
CA CYS A 98 -17.68 -9.51 15.05
C CYS A 98 -17.16 -8.89 13.74
N TYR A 99 -16.34 -9.61 12.98
CA TYR A 99 -15.67 -9.12 11.78
C TYR A 99 -15.93 -10.07 10.61
N MET A 100 -15.80 -9.58 9.37
CA MET A 100 -16.00 -10.40 8.17
C MET A 100 -14.98 -11.53 8.13
N HIS A 101 -13.72 -11.22 8.42
CA HIS A 101 -12.68 -12.21 8.62
C HIS A 101 -11.58 -11.72 9.58
N TRP A 102 -10.64 -12.61 9.91
CA TRP A 102 -9.54 -12.35 10.84
C TRP A 102 -8.65 -11.15 10.49
N LEU A 103 -8.42 -10.90 9.20
CA LEU A 103 -7.52 -9.83 8.75
C LEU A 103 -8.11 -8.43 8.99
N ASP A 104 -9.43 -8.29 8.92
CA ASP A 104 -10.12 -7.04 9.31
C ASP A 104 -9.93 -6.78 10.81
N PHE A 105 -10.10 -7.82 11.62
CA PHE A 105 -9.93 -7.72 13.06
C PHE A 105 -8.50 -7.31 13.43
N TRP A 106 -7.50 -7.92 12.78
CA TRP A 106 -6.12 -7.52 12.95
C TRP A 106 -5.93 -6.04 12.58
N CYS A 107 -6.39 -5.61 11.41
CA CYS A 107 -6.28 -4.22 10.96
C CYS A 107 -6.92 -3.24 11.96
N GLU A 108 -8.16 -3.49 12.40
CA GLU A 108 -8.86 -2.63 13.37
C GLU A 108 -8.15 -2.59 14.73
N CYS A 109 -7.57 -3.71 15.18
CA CYS A 109 -6.76 -3.72 16.40
C CYS A 109 -5.53 -2.81 16.30
N GLU A 110 -4.81 -2.84 15.18
CA GLU A 110 -3.62 -1.98 15.02
C GLU A 110 -4.00 -0.50 14.86
N ILE A 111 -5.09 -0.20 14.16
CA ILE A 111 -5.64 1.17 14.10
C ILE A 111 -5.97 1.67 15.51
N ALA A 112 -6.70 0.87 16.30
CA ALA A 112 -7.09 1.24 17.64
C ALA A 112 -5.88 1.36 18.58
N ALA A 113 -4.87 0.48 18.46
CA ALA A 113 -3.65 0.54 19.25
C ALA A 113 -2.86 1.83 19.00
N ILE A 114 -2.79 2.31 17.75
CA ILE A 114 -2.16 3.58 17.42
C ILE A 114 -3.00 4.75 17.98
N LYS A 115 -4.32 4.75 17.74
CA LYS A 115 -5.21 5.82 18.20
C LYS A 115 -5.27 5.93 19.72
N ALA A 116 -5.11 4.83 20.46
CA ALA A 116 -5.08 4.83 21.92
C ALA A 116 -3.88 5.60 22.51
N LYS A 117 -2.77 5.73 21.77
CA LYS A 117 -1.61 6.54 22.18
C LYS A 117 -1.88 8.05 22.07
N SER A 118 -2.82 8.44 21.22
CA SER A 118 -3.16 9.83 20.89
C SER A 118 -4.68 10.03 20.90
N PRO A 119 -5.33 9.92 22.07
CA PRO A 119 -6.79 9.89 22.16
C PRO A 119 -7.43 11.18 21.62
N LEU A 120 -8.57 11.04 20.95
CA LEU A 120 -9.34 12.18 20.43
C LEU A 120 -9.96 12.97 21.58
N ASP A 121 -9.61 14.25 21.69
CA ASP A 121 -10.36 15.18 22.50
C ASP A 121 -11.60 15.66 21.72
N VAL A 122 -12.74 15.03 22.01
CA VAL A 122 -14.03 15.32 21.34
C VAL A 122 -14.52 16.74 21.65
N SER A 123 -14.01 17.37 22.71
CA SER A 123 -14.45 18.72 23.12
C SER A 123 -13.90 19.84 22.23
N SER A 124 -12.88 19.56 21.40
CA SER A 124 -12.29 20.51 20.47
C SER A 124 -11.68 19.82 19.25
N LEU A 125 -12.52 19.25 18.38
CA LEU A 125 -12.03 18.77 17.08
C LEU A 125 -11.61 19.98 16.22
N PRO A 126 -10.31 20.17 15.97
CA PRO A 126 -9.87 21.27 15.11
C PRO A 126 -10.35 20.98 13.69
N TYR A 127 -10.94 21.98 13.04
CA TYR A 127 -11.17 21.92 11.60
C TYR A 127 -9.81 22.00 10.90
N ILE A 128 -9.41 20.94 10.20
CA ILE A 128 -8.22 20.95 9.35
C ILE A 128 -8.63 21.43 7.96
N ASP A 129 -8.21 22.64 7.59
CA ASP A 129 -8.33 23.11 6.21
C ASP A 129 -7.26 22.45 5.33
N LEU A 130 -7.67 21.89 4.20
CA LEU A 130 -6.79 21.20 3.26
C LEU A 130 -6.99 21.82 1.87
N PRO A 131 -6.37 22.99 1.61
CA PRO A 131 -6.59 23.73 0.38
C PRO A 131 -6.02 22.99 -0.83
N ILE A 132 -6.65 23.16 -2.00
CA ILE A 132 -6.13 22.66 -3.29
C ILE A 132 -5.19 23.72 -3.86
N LYS A 133 -3.99 23.83 -3.28
CA LYS A 133 -2.95 24.81 -3.64
C LYS A 133 -1.57 24.24 -3.34
N ASP A 134 -0.74 24.07 -4.37
CA ASP A 134 0.54 23.36 -4.23
C ASP A 134 1.43 24.01 -3.17
N SER A 135 1.49 25.36 -3.17
CA SER A 135 2.30 26.13 -2.23
C SER A 135 1.86 26.06 -0.76
N ALA A 136 0.75 25.37 -0.45
CA ALA A 136 0.34 25.12 0.93
C ALA A 136 1.01 23.87 1.51
N TYR A 137 1.72 23.11 0.69
CA TYR A 137 2.38 21.86 1.06
C TYR A 137 3.84 21.84 0.65
N TYR A 138 4.59 20.93 1.25
CA TYR A 138 5.98 20.67 0.91
C TYR A 138 6.30 19.18 1.05
N GLY A 139 7.11 18.67 0.13
CA GLY A 139 7.69 17.33 0.21
C GLY A 139 9.01 17.32 0.98
N ALA A 140 9.28 16.25 1.72
CA ALA A 140 10.56 16.01 2.37
C ALA A 140 10.89 14.51 2.43
N ILE A 141 12.17 14.19 2.57
CA ILE A 141 12.63 12.84 2.91
C ILE A 141 13.13 12.85 4.35
N ILE A 142 12.69 11.86 5.12
CA ILE A 142 13.25 11.52 6.43
C ILE A 142 13.99 10.19 6.26
N GLU A 143 15.27 10.16 6.63
CA GLU A 143 16.14 8.99 6.43
C GLU A 143 15.79 7.82 7.37
N GLN A 144 15.39 8.13 8.62
CA GLN A 144 15.03 7.16 9.66
C GLN A 144 13.86 7.73 10.47
N ILE A 145 12.63 7.39 10.08
CA ILE A 145 11.42 7.92 10.74
C ILE A 145 11.23 7.44 12.17
N GLU A 146 11.89 6.34 12.56
CA GLU A 146 11.87 5.79 13.91
C GLU A 146 12.58 6.69 14.93
N ASP A 147 13.57 7.47 14.47
CA ASP A 147 14.39 8.36 15.31
C ASP A 147 14.00 9.84 15.14
N ASP A 148 13.10 10.16 14.21
CA ASP A 148 12.73 11.53 13.89
C ASP A 148 11.72 12.09 14.93
N PRO A 149 12.00 13.27 15.54
CA PRO A 149 11.13 13.85 16.56
C PRO A 149 9.88 14.53 15.99
N LEU A 150 9.67 14.53 14.66
CA LEU A 150 8.55 15.17 14.01
C LEU A 150 7.22 14.62 14.52
N VAL A 151 6.39 15.55 15.02
CA VAL A 151 5.01 15.30 15.44
C VAL A 151 4.08 15.95 14.44
N VAL A 152 3.09 15.18 14.00
CA VAL A 152 2.11 15.57 12.98
C VAL A 152 0.69 15.23 13.43
N GLN A 153 -0.28 15.64 12.62
CA GLN A 153 -1.65 15.14 12.66
C GLN A 153 -2.04 14.57 11.30
N THR A 154 -3.12 13.77 11.22
CA THR A 154 -3.66 13.28 9.95
C THR A 154 -5.07 13.82 9.69
N PRO A 155 -5.55 13.86 8.43
CA PRO A 155 -6.91 14.30 8.12
C PRO A 155 -8.01 13.48 8.82
N SER A 156 -7.77 12.18 9.05
CA SER A 156 -8.71 11.25 9.67
C SER A 156 -8.60 11.20 11.20
N HIS A 157 -7.49 11.68 11.75
CA HIS A 157 -7.22 11.69 13.19
C HIS A 157 -6.48 12.98 13.57
N PRO A 158 -7.21 14.09 13.84
CA PRO A 158 -6.65 15.42 14.08
C PRO A 158 -6.10 15.53 15.51
N GLN A 159 -5.19 14.63 15.88
CA GLN A 159 -4.47 14.64 17.15
C GLN A 159 -2.98 14.53 16.87
N ARG A 160 -2.19 15.13 17.75
CA ARG A 160 -0.73 15.06 17.67
C ARG A 160 -0.28 13.60 17.79
N MET A 161 0.61 13.16 16.90
CA MET A 161 1.22 11.84 16.96
C MET A 161 2.61 11.85 16.33
N PRO A 162 3.52 10.94 16.75
CA PRO A 162 4.81 10.74 16.07
C PRO A 162 4.61 10.42 14.58
N ILE A 163 5.53 10.88 13.72
CA ILE A 163 5.43 10.69 12.28
C ILE A 163 5.29 9.21 11.87
N GLY A 164 6.00 8.30 12.53
CA GLY A 164 5.88 6.86 12.26
C GLY A 164 4.48 6.31 12.58
N ASP A 165 3.87 6.72 13.69
CA ASP A 165 2.49 6.34 14.02
C ASP A 165 1.49 6.91 12.99
N ALA A 166 1.71 8.14 12.49
CA ALA A 166 0.88 8.76 11.45
C ALA A 166 0.95 8.05 10.08
N ILE A 167 2.15 7.64 9.67
CA ILE A 167 2.36 6.87 8.43
C ILE A 167 1.71 5.50 8.57
N ALA A 168 1.94 4.79 9.67
CA ALA A 168 1.32 3.49 9.93
C ALA A 168 -0.20 3.57 9.94
N LEU A 169 -0.78 4.56 10.63
CA LEU A 169 -2.22 4.78 10.65
C LEU A 169 -2.77 5.06 9.24
N SER A 170 -2.10 5.92 8.47
CA SER A 170 -2.53 6.24 7.10
C SER A 170 -2.51 5.00 6.21
N ASN A 171 -1.47 4.16 6.32
CA ASN A 171 -1.36 2.93 5.53
C ASN A 171 -2.42 1.88 5.94
N LEU A 172 -2.71 1.75 7.23
CA LEU A 172 -3.79 0.88 7.73
C LEU A 172 -5.15 1.32 7.20
N GLU A 173 -5.46 2.62 7.28
CA GLU A 173 -6.77 3.13 6.86
C GLU A 173 -6.96 3.13 5.33
N VAL A 174 -5.90 3.40 4.56
CA VAL A 174 -5.97 3.50 3.10
C VAL A 174 -5.69 2.16 2.43
N PHE A 175 -4.48 1.61 2.54
CA PHE A 175 -4.11 0.39 1.80
C PHE A 175 -4.76 -0.86 2.35
N ILE A 176 -4.71 -1.06 3.67
CA ILE A 176 -5.14 -2.33 4.27
C ILE A 176 -6.66 -2.35 4.38
N LYS A 177 -7.26 -1.36 5.04
CA LYS A 177 -8.71 -1.30 5.22
C LYS A 177 -9.46 -0.88 3.96
N GLY A 178 -8.96 0.13 3.24
CA GLY A 178 -9.62 0.69 2.06
C GLY A 178 -9.44 -0.19 0.83
N GLU A 179 -8.20 -0.54 0.51
CA GLU A 179 -7.84 -1.29 -0.70
C GLU A 179 -7.62 -2.81 -0.46
N LYS A 180 -7.84 -3.30 0.77
CA LYS A 180 -7.75 -4.72 1.15
C LYS A 180 -6.38 -5.38 0.94
N TRP A 181 -5.28 -4.62 0.93
CA TRP A 181 -3.91 -5.13 0.84
C TRP A 181 -3.41 -5.72 2.16
N PHE A 182 -4.04 -6.80 2.63
CA PHE A 182 -3.74 -7.42 3.93
C PHE A 182 -2.33 -8.03 4.03
N GLU A 183 -1.66 -8.29 2.92
CA GLU A 183 -0.25 -8.70 2.84
C GLU A 183 0.69 -7.70 3.52
N MET A 184 0.24 -6.46 3.71
CA MET A 184 1.00 -5.41 4.38
C MET A 184 0.94 -5.50 5.92
N LEU A 185 -0.05 -6.19 6.51
CA LEU A 185 -0.21 -6.30 7.97
C LEU A 185 1.04 -6.85 8.69
N PRO A 186 1.65 -7.96 8.23
CA PRO A 186 2.88 -8.49 8.85
C PRO A 186 4.07 -7.53 8.72
N LEU A 187 4.00 -6.62 7.74
CA LEU A 187 5.04 -5.68 7.36
C LEU A 187 4.72 -4.25 7.82
N LEU A 188 3.82 -4.10 8.81
CA LEU A 188 3.40 -2.79 9.31
C LEU A 188 4.57 -2.00 9.91
N HIS A 189 5.55 -2.68 10.52
CA HIS A 189 6.75 -2.05 11.07
C HIS A 189 7.51 -1.20 10.05
N LEU A 190 7.49 -1.57 8.75
CA LEU A 190 8.11 -0.79 7.68
C LEU A 190 7.46 0.59 7.48
N SER A 191 6.25 0.80 7.99
CA SER A 191 5.58 2.10 8.03
C SER A 191 6.03 2.99 9.19
N GLN A 192 6.86 2.45 10.09
CA GLN A 192 7.37 3.14 11.28
C GLN A 192 8.90 3.19 11.33
N THR A 193 9.58 2.63 10.33
CA THR A 193 11.05 2.54 10.26
C THR A 193 11.57 2.86 8.86
N GLY A 194 12.82 3.29 8.79
CA GLY A 194 13.57 3.50 7.56
C GLY A 194 13.29 4.85 6.89
N LYS A 195 13.62 4.92 5.60
CA LYS A 195 13.56 6.14 4.81
C LYS A 195 12.17 6.33 4.22
N HIS A 196 11.55 7.48 4.46
CA HIS A 196 10.24 7.82 3.92
C HIS A 196 10.25 9.19 3.26
N PHE A 197 9.56 9.29 2.13
CA PHE A 197 9.03 10.54 1.65
C PHE A 197 7.76 10.90 2.43
N ILE A 198 7.59 12.17 2.74
CA ILE A 198 6.39 12.72 3.35
C ILE A 198 5.95 13.98 2.60
N LEU A 199 4.63 14.17 2.51
CA LEU A 199 4.00 15.41 2.04
C LEU A 199 3.22 16.01 3.21
N LEU A 200 3.62 17.21 3.61
CA LEU A 200 3.05 17.90 4.75
C LEU A 200 2.37 19.19 4.31
N LYS A 201 1.23 19.51 4.93
CA LYS A 201 0.67 20.85 4.89
C LYS A 201 1.46 21.75 5.84
N HIS A 202 1.81 22.96 5.41
CA HIS A 202 2.37 23.97 6.31
C HIS A 202 1.38 24.29 7.45
N PRO A 203 1.85 24.35 8.72
CA PRO A 203 1.01 24.73 9.85
C PRO A 203 0.78 26.25 9.83
N ILE A 204 -0.31 26.68 9.19
CA ILE A 204 -0.80 28.06 9.26
C ILE A 204 -1.92 28.07 10.29
N ASP A 205 -1.70 28.74 11.42
CA ASP A 205 -2.62 28.79 12.57
C ASP A 205 -2.95 27.41 13.20
N GLU A 206 -2.13 26.40 12.92
CA GLU A 206 -2.22 25.05 13.48
C GLU A 206 -1.00 24.73 14.35
N ALA A 207 -1.19 23.92 15.39
CA ALA A 207 -0.11 23.55 16.31
C ALA A 207 0.91 22.58 15.68
N PHE A 208 0.47 21.76 14.72
CA PHE A 208 1.27 20.71 14.09
C PHE A 208 0.97 20.66 12.59
N PRO A 209 1.96 20.31 11.74
CA PRO A 209 1.70 20.07 10.32
C PRO A 209 0.78 18.86 10.12
N THR A 210 0.03 18.86 9.02
CA THR A 210 -0.82 17.73 8.63
C THR A 210 -0.11 16.84 7.62
N LEU A 211 0.04 15.55 7.93
CA LEU A 211 0.50 14.54 6.98
C LEU A 211 -0.63 14.18 6.02
N VAL A 212 -0.43 14.49 4.73
CA VAL A 212 -1.40 14.19 3.68
C VAL A 212 -0.95 13.08 2.73
N SER A 213 0.35 12.79 2.68
CA SER A 213 0.89 11.65 1.93
C SER A 213 2.22 11.18 2.48
N SER A 214 2.54 9.91 2.27
CA SER A 214 3.84 9.32 2.56
C SER A 214 4.15 8.19 1.58
N ALA A 215 5.44 7.88 1.39
CA ALA A 215 5.89 6.69 0.67
C ALA A 215 7.18 6.14 1.29
N LEU A 216 7.30 4.82 1.38
CA LEU A 216 8.53 4.15 1.81
C LEU A 216 9.54 4.16 0.65
N ILE A 217 10.77 4.54 0.95
CA ILE A 217 11.88 4.59 -0.01
C ILE A 217 12.94 3.59 0.43
N GLN A 218 13.24 2.59 -0.40
CA GLN A 218 14.28 1.60 -0.13
C GLN A 218 15.42 1.78 -1.11
N GLY A 219 16.61 2.14 -0.63
CA GLY A 219 17.82 2.12 -1.44
C GLY A 219 18.26 0.69 -1.77
N TRP A 220 19.20 0.55 -2.71
CA TRP A 220 19.73 -0.76 -3.11
C TRP A 220 20.38 -1.55 -1.97
N SER A 221 20.87 -0.89 -0.92
CA SER A 221 21.41 -1.55 0.28
C SER A 221 20.38 -2.41 1.03
N LYS A 222 19.10 -2.35 0.64
CA LYS A 222 18.00 -3.16 1.16
C LYS A 222 17.34 -4.02 0.07
N ASN A 223 18.01 -4.24 -1.06
CA ASN A 223 17.47 -4.94 -2.25
C ASN A 223 16.91 -6.34 -1.95
N GLU A 224 17.51 -7.05 -0.99
CA GLU A 224 17.05 -8.35 -0.49
C GLU A 224 15.64 -8.33 0.14
N THR A 225 15.12 -7.14 0.44
CA THR A 225 13.76 -6.93 0.95
C THR A 225 12.86 -6.17 -0.02
N TRP A 226 13.33 -5.88 -1.24
CA TRP A 226 12.52 -5.16 -2.23
C TRP A 226 11.34 -6.01 -2.69
N LEU A 227 10.15 -5.41 -2.69
CA LEU A 227 8.92 -6.10 -3.10
C LEU A 227 8.95 -6.49 -4.57
N SER A 228 9.61 -5.70 -5.42
CA SER A 228 9.79 -5.99 -6.85
C SER A 228 10.40 -7.37 -7.08
N TYR A 229 11.24 -7.87 -6.17
CA TYR A 229 11.87 -9.18 -6.29
C TYR A 229 11.19 -10.25 -5.41
N ALA A 230 10.17 -9.87 -4.63
CA ALA A 230 9.45 -10.79 -3.76
C ALA A 230 8.54 -11.74 -4.57
N PRO A 231 8.27 -12.96 -4.08
CA PRO A 231 7.46 -13.95 -4.79
C PRO A 231 6.09 -13.47 -5.29
N PRO A 232 5.32 -12.61 -4.57
CA PRO A 232 4.05 -12.10 -5.08
C PRO A 232 4.19 -11.27 -6.38
N PHE A 233 5.35 -10.65 -6.60
CA PHE A 233 5.61 -9.72 -7.71
C PHE A 233 6.63 -10.25 -8.73
N SER A 234 7.06 -11.52 -8.59
CA SER A 234 8.06 -12.16 -9.45
C SER A 234 7.79 -13.65 -9.71
N ASN A 235 6.52 -14.06 -9.68
CA ASN A 235 6.10 -15.43 -10.01
C ASN A 235 5.69 -15.59 -11.49
N GLU A 236 5.36 -16.81 -11.89
CA GLU A 236 5.03 -17.18 -13.29
C GLU A 236 3.79 -16.47 -13.87
N GLN A 237 2.94 -15.88 -13.04
CA GLN A 237 1.77 -15.10 -13.50
C GLN A 237 2.16 -13.71 -14.03
N TRP A 238 3.39 -13.25 -13.77
CA TRP A 238 3.89 -11.98 -14.25
C TRP A 238 4.37 -12.07 -15.69
N GLN A 239 3.81 -11.20 -16.53
CA GLN A 239 4.15 -11.10 -17.94
C GLN A 239 5.21 -10.01 -18.12
N TYR A 240 6.35 -10.40 -18.70
CA TYR A 240 7.44 -9.48 -19.00
C TYR A 240 7.09 -8.57 -20.18
N CYS A 241 7.28 -7.25 -20.03
CA CYS A 241 6.86 -6.28 -21.05
C CYS A 241 7.77 -5.05 -21.20
N LEU A 242 9.06 -5.16 -20.86
CA LEU A 242 9.98 -4.03 -20.99
C LEU A 242 10.08 -3.53 -22.45
N PRO A 243 9.70 -2.26 -22.74
CA PRO A 243 9.76 -1.73 -24.08
C PRO A 243 11.20 -1.46 -24.51
N LYS A 244 11.45 -1.40 -25.83
CA LYS A 244 12.80 -1.15 -26.38
C LYS A 244 13.43 0.13 -25.85
N HIS A 245 12.66 1.23 -25.80
CA HIS A 245 13.15 2.49 -25.25
C HIS A 245 13.53 2.37 -23.77
N GLY A 246 12.92 1.44 -23.02
CA GLY A 246 13.28 1.19 -21.62
C GLY A 246 14.73 0.72 -21.48
N TYR A 247 15.22 -0.11 -22.41
CA TYR A 247 16.65 -0.48 -22.46
C TYR A 247 17.54 0.72 -22.76
N ASP A 248 17.14 1.56 -23.72
CA ASP A 248 17.89 2.75 -24.12
C ASP A 248 17.98 3.76 -22.97
N GLU A 249 16.88 3.99 -22.25
CA GLU A 249 16.84 4.87 -21.08
C GLU A 249 17.71 4.32 -19.94
N LEU A 250 17.57 3.03 -19.60
CA LEU A 250 18.38 2.40 -18.57
C LEU A 250 19.88 2.44 -18.88
N ALA A 251 20.26 2.25 -20.16
CA ALA A 251 21.64 2.37 -20.60
C ALA A 251 22.17 3.82 -20.54
N GLY A 252 21.34 4.79 -20.94
CA GLY A 252 21.68 6.22 -20.93
C GLY A 252 21.98 6.78 -19.54
N LEU A 253 21.41 6.16 -18.50
CA LEU A 253 21.60 6.56 -17.09
C LEU A 253 22.92 6.08 -16.46
N GLN A 254 23.70 5.28 -17.20
CA GLN A 254 25.00 4.75 -16.78
C GLN A 254 24.92 3.96 -15.46
N LEU A 255 23.85 3.17 -15.30
CA LEU A 255 23.61 2.39 -14.07
C LEU A 255 24.43 1.10 -13.99
N PHE A 256 24.90 0.58 -15.14
CA PHE A 256 25.43 -0.77 -15.28
C PHE A 256 26.89 -0.82 -15.71
N THR A 257 27.53 -1.97 -15.46
CA THR A 257 28.83 -2.33 -16.04
C THR A 257 28.77 -3.77 -16.56
N PRO A 258 28.77 -3.99 -17.89
CA PRO A 258 28.85 -3.01 -18.98
C PRO A 258 27.62 -2.08 -19.03
N SER A 259 27.74 -0.92 -19.68
CA SER A 259 26.71 0.15 -19.67
C SER A 259 25.38 -0.19 -20.35
N THR A 260 25.25 -1.38 -20.93
CA THR A 260 24.06 -1.81 -21.67
C THR A 260 23.57 -3.15 -21.14
N LEU A 261 22.27 -3.23 -20.84
CA LEU A 261 21.61 -4.50 -20.55
C LEU A 261 21.37 -5.29 -21.85
N SER A 262 21.57 -6.59 -21.80
CA SER A 262 21.19 -7.47 -22.89
C SER A 262 19.67 -7.60 -22.94
N LYS A 263 19.13 -7.85 -24.14
CA LYS A 263 17.69 -8.10 -24.27
C LYS A 263 17.30 -9.38 -23.52
N CYS A 264 16.36 -9.25 -22.60
CA CYS A 264 15.73 -10.33 -21.85
C CYS A 264 14.39 -10.73 -22.47
N TYR A 265 13.91 -11.91 -22.09
CA TYR A 265 12.64 -12.50 -22.55
C TYR A 265 11.70 -12.87 -21.41
N SER A 266 12.15 -12.73 -20.16
CA SER A 266 11.36 -12.97 -18.96
C SER A 266 11.73 -12.00 -17.85
N LEU A 267 10.82 -11.84 -16.89
CA LEU A 267 11.02 -10.98 -15.74
C LEU A 267 12.12 -11.51 -14.80
N PRO A 268 12.22 -12.82 -14.50
CA PRO A 268 13.35 -13.37 -13.73
C PRO A 268 14.70 -13.19 -14.43
N GLU A 269 14.75 -13.33 -15.76
CA GLU A 269 15.98 -13.07 -16.51
C GLU A 269 16.39 -11.60 -16.42
N PHE A 270 15.44 -10.68 -16.59
CA PHE A 270 15.68 -9.24 -16.42
C PHE A 270 16.15 -8.90 -15.01
N ASP A 271 15.46 -9.39 -13.97
CA ASP A 271 15.79 -9.13 -12.58
C ASP A 271 17.20 -9.62 -12.24
N ASN A 272 17.59 -10.80 -12.74
CA ASN A 272 18.93 -11.34 -12.56
C ASN A 272 19.99 -10.50 -13.28
N GLN A 273 19.77 -10.16 -14.56
CA GLN A 273 20.71 -9.32 -15.31
C GLN A 273 20.87 -7.93 -14.69
N PHE A 274 19.77 -7.31 -14.27
CA PHE A 274 19.77 -6.02 -13.60
C PHE A 274 20.62 -6.09 -12.32
N GLN A 275 20.37 -7.08 -11.45
CA GLN A 275 21.11 -7.25 -10.19
C GLN A 275 22.61 -7.52 -10.42
N LEU A 276 22.95 -8.36 -11.40
CA LEU A 276 24.34 -8.73 -11.68
C LEU A 276 25.16 -7.58 -12.28
N GLN A 277 24.55 -6.75 -13.13
CA GLN A 277 25.26 -5.72 -13.88
C GLN A 277 25.19 -4.34 -13.24
N LEU A 278 24.29 -4.11 -12.27
CA LEU A 278 24.16 -2.82 -11.60
C LEU A 278 25.45 -2.47 -10.86
N SER A 279 26.03 -1.33 -11.21
CA SER A 279 27.22 -0.78 -10.56
C SER A 279 26.92 0.51 -9.78
N ASP A 280 26.00 1.35 -10.25
CA ASP A 280 25.59 2.60 -9.57
C ASP A 280 24.44 2.36 -8.58
N THR A 281 24.74 1.63 -7.51
CA THR A 281 23.75 1.21 -6.49
C THR A 281 23.10 2.35 -5.71
N GLN A 282 23.71 3.53 -5.66
CA GLN A 282 23.19 4.67 -4.90
C GLN A 282 22.16 5.48 -5.69
N SER A 283 22.15 5.33 -7.02
CA SER A 283 21.27 6.08 -7.91
C SER A 283 19.89 5.45 -8.10
N ILE A 284 19.61 4.31 -7.47
CA ILE A 284 18.32 3.63 -7.58
C ILE A 284 17.65 3.41 -6.23
N CYS A 285 16.33 3.43 -6.24
CA CYS A 285 15.51 3.05 -5.10
C CYS A 285 14.28 2.28 -5.54
N GLU A 286 13.65 1.60 -4.60
CA GLU A 286 12.27 1.16 -4.70
C GLU A 286 11.38 2.14 -3.93
N VAL A 287 10.27 2.56 -4.56
CA VAL A 287 9.25 3.36 -3.92
C VAL A 287 8.00 2.52 -3.70
N LEU A 288 7.61 2.39 -2.44
CA LEU A 288 6.49 1.57 -2.02
C LEU A 288 5.47 2.39 -1.23
N ARG A 289 4.23 1.91 -1.20
CA ARG A 289 3.18 2.42 -0.29
C ARG A 289 2.98 3.93 -0.39
N LEU A 290 2.85 4.46 -1.61
CA LEU A 290 2.45 5.86 -1.80
C LEU A 290 1.00 6.05 -1.36
N THR A 291 0.81 6.48 -0.12
CA THR A 291 -0.50 6.68 0.51
C THR A 291 -0.92 8.13 0.43
N VAL A 292 -2.21 8.37 0.22
CA VAL A 292 -2.81 9.72 0.31
C VAL A 292 -4.05 9.73 1.19
N SER A 293 -4.15 10.73 2.06
CA SER A 293 -5.19 10.86 3.08
C SER A 293 -6.18 11.98 2.74
N GLY A 294 -7.43 11.88 3.22
CA GLY A 294 -8.47 12.89 2.99
C GLY A 294 -9.71 12.32 2.27
N ASN A 295 -10.63 13.21 1.91
CA ASN A 295 -11.82 12.84 1.14
C ASN A 295 -11.48 12.50 -0.33
N THR A 296 -12.44 12.00 -1.11
CA THR A 296 -12.22 11.56 -2.50
C THR A 296 -11.55 12.62 -3.39
N GLN A 297 -11.97 13.88 -3.29
CA GLN A 297 -11.39 14.96 -4.11
C GLN A 297 -9.97 15.31 -3.64
N GLN A 298 -9.75 15.33 -2.33
CA GLN A 298 -8.45 15.58 -1.72
C GLN A 298 -7.46 14.47 -2.05
N LYS A 299 -7.86 13.19 -1.93
CA LYS A 299 -7.02 12.05 -2.31
C LYS A 299 -6.50 12.18 -3.73
N LEU A 300 -7.36 12.53 -4.69
CA LEU A 300 -6.92 12.73 -6.08
C LEU A 300 -5.93 13.89 -6.23
N TYR A 301 -6.16 14.99 -5.50
CA TYR A 301 -5.24 16.13 -5.50
C TYR A 301 -3.89 15.80 -4.87
N PHE A 302 -3.89 15.14 -3.72
CA PHE A 302 -2.67 14.72 -3.03
C PHE A 302 -1.96 13.61 -3.78
N LEU A 303 -2.65 12.78 -4.56
CA LEU A 303 -1.98 11.81 -5.43
C LEU A 303 -1.14 12.52 -6.49
N TYR A 304 -1.70 13.54 -7.13
CA TYR A 304 -0.97 14.41 -8.05
C TYR A 304 0.22 15.10 -7.36
N LEU A 305 -0.04 15.77 -6.24
CA LEU A 305 0.97 16.60 -5.58
C LEU A 305 2.09 15.75 -4.97
N ALA A 306 1.75 14.61 -4.37
CA ALA A 306 2.72 13.68 -3.81
C ALA A 306 3.62 13.12 -4.90
N GLN A 307 3.09 12.74 -6.07
CA GLN A 307 3.96 12.36 -7.19
C GLN A 307 4.90 13.52 -7.57
N LYS A 308 4.37 14.71 -7.82
CA LYS A 308 5.18 15.89 -8.19
C LYS A 308 6.31 16.17 -7.21
N GLU A 309 6.01 16.25 -5.92
CA GLU A 309 6.99 16.53 -4.87
C GLU A 309 7.96 15.36 -4.67
N LEU A 310 7.48 14.11 -4.69
CA LEU A 310 8.30 12.91 -4.56
C LEU A 310 9.36 12.85 -5.67
N MET A 311 8.98 13.05 -6.94
CA MET A 311 9.93 13.02 -8.06
C MET A 311 10.98 14.13 -7.90
N SER A 312 10.55 15.32 -7.49
CA SER A 312 11.43 16.47 -7.25
C SER A 312 12.46 16.18 -6.17
N VAL A 313 12.02 15.70 -5.00
CA VAL A 313 12.90 15.43 -3.86
C VAL A 313 13.84 14.26 -4.13
N LEU A 314 13.35 13.17 -4.74
CA LEU A 314 14.21 12.02 -5.06
C LEU A 314 15.27 12.36 -6.12
N HIS A 315 14.90 13.14 -7.14
CA HIS A 315 15.87 13.63 -8.13
C HIS A 315 16.93 14.53 -7.48
N GLN A 316 16.53 15.43 -6.58
CA GLN A 316 17.46 16.32 -5.86
C GLN A 316 18.46 15.55 -4.98
N VAL A 317 18.02 14.46 -4.36
CA VAL A 317 18.88 13.59 -3.53
C VAL A 317 19.79 12.69 -4.39
N GLY A 318 19.60 12.67 -5.71
CA GLY A 318 20.49 12.01 -6.67
C GLY A 318 20.01 10.65 -7.17
N TYR A 319 18.77 10.25 -6.85
CA TYR A 319 18.17 9.08 -7.49
C TYR A 319 17.85 9.38 -8.95
N LYS A 320 18.19 8.42 -9.82
CA LYS A 320 17.93 8.44 -11.26
C LYS A 320 16.67 7.64 -11.60
N ILE A 321 16.53 6.45 -11.03
CA ILE A 321 15.42 5.51 -11.31
C ILE A 321 14.77 5.00 -10.03
N GLY A 322 13.44 5.01 -10.01
CA GLY A 322 12.62 4.40 -8.96
C GLY A 322 11.90 3.15 -9.46
N PHE A 323 12.09 2.02 -8.81
CA PHE A 323 11.25 0.83 -8.99
C PHE A 323 9.89 1.06 -8.34
N THR A 324 8.84 0.61 -9.02
CA THR A 324 7.45 0.79 -8.58
C THR A 324 6.61 -0.44 -8.86
N ILE A 325 5.60 -0.64 -8.02
CA ILE A 325 4.48 -1.56 -8.24
C ILE A 325 3.21 -0.71 -8.14
N ILE A 326 2.45 -0.61 -9.23
CA ILE A 326 1.32 0.32 -9.33
C ILE A 326 0.07 -0.43 -9.82
N GLU A 327 -0.97 -0.36 -9.02
CA GLU A 327 -2.33 -0.79 -9.37
C GLU A 327 -3.26 0.42 -9.63
N GLN A 328 -2.92 1.60 -9.11
CA GLN A 328 -3.77 2.79 -9.11
C GLN A 328 -4.10 3.28 -10.53
N PRO A 329 -5.35 3.09 -11.02
CA PRO A 329 -5.66 3.31 -12.44
C PRO A 329 -5.49 4.75 -12.88
N PHE A 330 -5.73 5.72 -11.99
CA PHE A 330 -5.58 7.14 -12.31
C PHE A 330 -4.12 7.51 -12.62
N MET A 331 -3.16 6.97 -11.85
CA MET A 331 -1.74 7.20 -12.08
C MET A 331 -1.30 6.60 -13.42
N LEU A 332 -1.67 5.34 -13.66
CA LEU A 332 -1.33 4.63 -14.89
C LEU A 332 -1.90 5.32 -16.13
N GLN A 333 -3.16 5.76 -16.06
CA GLN A 333 -3.80 6.53 -17.13
C GLN A 333 -3.11 7.87 -17.38
N PHE A 334 -2.60 8.54 -16.33
CA PHE A 334 -1.80 9.74 -16.52
C PHE A 334 -0.46 9.42 -17.20
N TYR A 335 0.22 8.34 -16.80
CA TYR A 335 1.50 7.96 -17.40
C TYR A 335 1.41 7.60 -18.88
N GLN A 336 0.25 7.13 -19.35
CA GLN A 336 -0.02 6.93 -20.77
C GLN A 336 -0.08 8.24 -21.58
N THR A 337 -0.23 9.39 -20.92
CA THR A 337 -0.38 10.70 -21.58
C THR A 337 0.91 11.52 -21.63
N ILE A 338 1.97 11.04 -20.99
CA ILE A 338 3.27 11.73 -20.88
C ILE A 338 4.32 10.99 -21.73
N ASP A 339 5.55 11.50 -21.73
CA ASP A 339 6.66 10.84 -22.43
C ASP A 339 6.82 9.38 -21.92
N PRO A 340 6.78 8.36 -22.79
CA PRO A 340 6.96 6.96 -22.39
C PRO A 340 8.33 6.67 -21.76
N LYS A 341 9.31 7.56 -21.91
CA LYS A 341 10.60 7.47 -21.22
C LYS A 341 10.53 7.89 -19.75
N ALA A 342 9.53 8.71 -19.38
CA ALA A 342 9.35 9.16 -17.99
C ALA A 342 8.85 8.03 -17.09
N TYR A 343 7.97 7.17 -17.61
CA TYR A 343 7.54 5.95 -16.95
C TYR A 343 7.35 4.81 -17.94
N PHE A 344 7.96 3.67 -17.65
CA PHE A 344 7.86 2.46 -18.46
C PHE A 344 7.78 1.20 -17.59
N HIS A 345 7.13 0.17 -18.10
CA HIS A 345 6.88 -1.09 -17.39
C HIS A 345 8.01 -2.08 -17.58
N SER A 346 8.31 -2.90 -16.57
CA SER A 346 9.09 -4.15 -16.73
C SER A 346 8.18 -5.38 -16.85
N GLY A 347 7.02 -5.36 -16.21
CA GLY A 347 6.05 -6.44 -16.28
C GLY A 347 4.67 -6.06 -15.75
N TYR A 348 3.70 -6.93 -15.98
CA TYR A 348 2.34 -6.78 -15.46
C TYR A 348 1.75 -8.11 -15.02
N CYS A 349 0.75 -8.06 -14.15
CA CYS A 349 0.02 -9.22 -13.68
C CYS A 349 -1.44 -8.85 -13.38
N GLU A 350 -2.36 -9.76 -13.67
CA GLU A 350 -3.74 -9.70 -13.18
C GLU A 350 -3.84 -10.66 -11.99
N LEU A 351 -3.62 -10.14 -10.78
CA LEU A 351 -3.49 -11.00 -9.60
C LEU A 351 -4.80 -11.73 -9.30
N ASN A 352 -5.93 -11.03 -9.36
CA ASN A 352 -7.23 -11.51 -8.89
C ASN A 352 -8.20 -11.96 -9.99
N ASP A 353 -7.81 -11.91 -11.27
CA ASP A 353 -8.68 -12.15 -12.45
C ASP A 353 -9.97 -11.29 -12.47
N ASP A 354 -9.96 -10.13 -11.80
CA ASP A 354 -11.08 -9.18 -11.71
C ASP A 354 -11.00 -8.06 -12.77
N GLY A 355 -10.03 -8.16 -13.68
CA GLY A 355 -9.72 -7.15 -14.69
C GLY A 355 -8.82 -6.01 -14.18
N THR A 356 -8.34 -6.09 -12.94
CA THR A 356 -7.36 -5.13 -12.39
C THR A 356 -5.94 -5.60 -12.71
N THR A 357 -5.21 -4.78 -13.47
CA THR A 357 -3.81 -5.05 -13.83
C THR A 357 -2.86 -4.28 -12.93
N ILE A 358 -1.93 -5.00 -12.30
CA ILE A 358 -0.84 -4.45 -11.51
C ILE A 358 0.41 -4.38 -12.40
N TYR A 359 1.10 -3.25 -12.39
CA TYR A 359 2.30 -3.04 -13.19
C TYR A 359 3.54 -2.89 -12.31
N ARG A 360 4.60 -3.62 -12.66
CA ARG A 360 5.97 -3.30 -12.25
C ARG A 360 6.57 -2.35 -13.26
N GLY A 361 7.22 -1.30 -12.80
CA GLY A 361 7.79 -0.31 -13.70
C GLY A 361 8.79 0.61 -13.04
N PHE A 362 9.22 1.59 -13.82
CA PHE A 362 10.28 2.52 -13.48
C PHE A 362 9.82 3.96 -13.62
N TRP A 363 10.09 4.76 -12.60
CA TRP A 363 10.11 6.22 -12.74
C TRP A 363 11.51 6.66 -13.10
N ASN A 364 11.66 7.34 -14.24
CA ASN A 364 12.84 8.15 -14.52
C ASN A 364 12.65 9.51 -13.85
N PHE A 365 13.32 9.75 -12.72
CA PHE A 365 13.06 10.91 -11.89
C PHE A 365 13.34 12.23 -12.60
N GLU A 366 14.39 12.32 -13.41
CA GLU A 366 14.70 13.54 -14.18
C GLU A 366 13.57 13.89 -15.16
N LEU A 367 13.11 12.89 -15.93
CA LEU A 367 12.05 13.10 -16.91
C LEU A 367 10.69 13.35 -16.24
N MET A 368 10.40 12.65 -15.16
CA MET A 368 9.19 12.86 -14.37
C MET A 368 9.13 14.26 -13.75
N VAL A 369 10.26 14.80 -13.27
CA VAL A 369 10.35 16.19 -12.80
C VAL A 369 10.02 17.17 -13.93
N LYS A 370 10.57 16.96 -15.14
CA LYS A 370 10.25 17.79 -16.31
C LYS A 370 8.74 17.76 -16.62
N VAL A 371 8.13 16.58 -16.61
CA VAL A 371 6.68 16.40 -16.79
C VAL A 371 5.87 17.17 -15.75
N PHE A 372 6.23 17.07 -14.47
CA PHE A 372 5.47 17.70 -13.39
C PHE A 372 5.72 19.20 -13.23
N ASN A 373 6.85 19.73 -13.71
CA ASN A 373 7.10 21.17 -13.78
C ASN A 373 6.09 21.88 -14.70
N ASP A 374 5.66 21.22 -15.77
CA ASP A 374 4.70 21.75 -16.74
C ASP A 374 3.24 21.30 -16.49
N THR A 375 3.00 20.51 -15.43
CA THR A 375 1.69 19.93 -15.13
C THR A 375 1.14 20.46 -13.82
N ASP A 376 0.10 21.29 -13.89
CA ASP A 376 -0.74 21.63 -12.73
C ASP A 376 -1.85 20.57 -12.51
N PHE A 377 -2.54 20.65 -11.37
CA PHE A 377 -3.62 19.70 -11.05
C PHE A 377 -4.77 19.69 -12.08
N ARG A 378 -5.03 20.82 -12.76
CA ARG A 378 -6.08 20.90 -13.79
C ARG A 378 -5.66 20.11 -15.03
N ARG A 379 -4.41 20.28 -15.49
CA ARG A 379 -3.80 19.54 -16.60
C ARG A 379 -3.73 18.05 -16.30
N TYR A 380 -3.30 17.69 -15.09
CA TYR A 380 -3.26 16.30 -14.61
C TYR A 380 -4.62 15.61 -14.78
N LYS A 381 -5.71 16.23 -14.29
CA LYS A 381 -7.06 15.71 -14.45
C LYS A 381 -7.55 15.70 -15.89
N HIS A 382 -7.21 16.72 -16.67
CA HIS A 382 -7.63 16.82 -18.06
C HIS A 382 -7.01 15.70 -18.89
N ALA A 383 -5.71 15.44 -18.75
CA ALA A 383 -5.01 14.39 -19.46
C ALA A 383 -5.66 13.01 -19.26
N VAL A 384 -5.98 12.67 -18.00
CA VAL A 384 -6.69 11.41 -17.68
C VAL A 384 -8.13 11.37 -18.22
N ARG A 385 -8.81 12.50 -18.32
CA ARG A 385 -10.16 12.53 -18.92
C ARG A 385 -10.13 12.26 -20.42
N GLU A 386 -9.14 12.78 -21.13
CA GLU A 386 -9.04 12.59 -22.58
C GLU A 386 -8.68 11.15 -22.95
N ILE A 387 -7.77 10.50 -22.21
CA ILE A 387 -7.44 9.09 -22.47
C ILE A 387 -8.66 8.18 -22.23
N ARG A 388 -9.45 8.44 -21.18
CA ARG A 388 -10.68 7.67 -20.90
C ARG A 388 -11.72 7.79 -22.01
N LYS A 389 -11.84 8.97 -22.63
CA LYS A 389 -12.73 9.16 -23.78
C LYS A 389 -12.26 8.33 -24.96
N LEU A 390 -10.96 8.36 -25.29
CA LEU A 390 -10.39 7.58 -26.38
C LEU A 390 -10.62 6.07 -26.17
N SER A 391 -10.33 5.55 -24.97
CA SER A 391 -10.57 4.14 -24.64
C SER A 391 -12.06 3.74 -24.65
N SER A 392 -12.98 4.69 -24.42
CA SER A 392 -14.42 4.45 -24.50
C SER A 392 -14.95 4.43 -25.93
N VAL A 393 -14.29 5.16 -26.85
CA VAL A 393 -14.63 5.19 -28.28
C VAL A 393 -14.06 3.98 -29.02
N GLU A 394 -12.96 3.41 -28.54
CA GLU A 394 -12.33 2.20 -29.09
C GLU A 394 -12.98 0.87 -28.66
N LYS A 395 -14.07 0.87 -27.86
CA LYS A 395 -14.91 -0.31 -27.65
C LYS A 395 -16.03 -0.33 -28.70
N PRO A 396 -15.96 -1.13 -29.79
CA PRO A 396 -17.10 -1.31 -30.67
C PRO A 396 -18.16 -2.10 -29.92
N SER A 397 -19.41 -1.68 -30.07
CA SER A 397 -20.60 -2.42 -29.69
C SER A 397 -20.64 -3.80 -30.39
N SER A 398 -20.08 -4.82 -29.76
CA SER A 398 -20.50 -6.22 -29.92
C SER A 398 -21.23 -6.56 -28.62
N VAL A 399 -22.52 -6.88 -28.61
CA VAL A 399 -23.18 -7.96 -29.33
C VAL A 399 -24.65 -7.56 -29.54
N LYS A 400 -25.08 -7.37 -30.80
CA LYS A 400 -26.45 -7.71 -31.16
C LYS A 400 -26.49 -9.24 -31.20
N LYS A 401 -27.24 -9.84 -30.28
CA LYS A 401 -27.58 -11.26 -30.38
C LYS A 401 -28.47 -11.39 -31.61
N ASP A 402 -27.98 -12.11 -32.61
CA ASP A 402 -28.83 -12.64 -33.66
C ASP A 402 -29.89 -13.54 -33.03
N GLU A 403 -31.14 -13.19 -33.28
CA GLU A 403 -32.29 -14.06 -33.14
C GLU A 403 -32.29 -15.07 -34.30
N HIS A 404 -32.81 -16.27 -34.03
CA HIS A 404 -33.08 -17.41 -34.94
C HIS A 404 -31.89 -18.38 -35.13
N VAL A 405 -32.01 -19.70 -34.95
CA VAL A 405 -33.14 -20.66 -34.97
C VAL A 405 -32.92 -21.73 -33.91
#